data_AF-A0A151K3B1-F1
#
_entry.id   AF-A0A151K3B1-F1
#
_cell.length_a   1.000
_cell.length_b   1.000
_cell.length_c   1.000
_cell.angle_alpha   90.00
_cell.angle_beta   90.00
_cell.angle_gamma   90.00
#
_symmetry.space_group_name_H-M   'P 1'
#
loop_
_entity.id
_entity.type
_entity.pdbx_description
1 polymer ?
#
loop_
_entity_poly.entity_id
_entity_poly.type
_entity_poly.pdbx_seq_one_letter_code
_entity_poly.pdbx_strand_id
1 'polypeptide(L)'
;MPAPSPTLSSLPEIPMCEKTEVNDTDSLPPWAKITLTSAEAEIEKLISRNELKDAEVTYFCQVEPILQDGPQCGLVALSMASQEYTKPVSVNQLLAEARVRGFTQHGEVYSVDFMGTLAAEYLPDHKPDILVDLQQCPDTLTHALAHGAMVLIPYDSDFNHAPCLKKGHKAHWALLVGLISSRYNL
;
A
#
# COMPACT_ATOMS: atom_id res chain seq x y z
N MET A 1 -11.14 -61.16 -5.76
CA MET A 1 -9.68 -61.19 -5.95
C MET A 1 -9.12 -59.93 -5.30
N PRO A 2 -8.24 -60.02 -4.28
CA PRO A 2 -7.70 -58.85 -3.61
C PRO A 2 -6.57 -58.21 -4.43
N ALA A 3 -6.45 -56.89 -4.34
CA ALA A 3 -5.40 -56.09 -4.97
C ALA A 3 -4.01 -56.37 -4.35
N PRO A 4 -2.91 -56.23 -5.11
CA PRO A 4 -1.56 -56.54 -4.62
C PRO A 4 -1.03 -55.47 -3.65
N SER A 5 -0.26 -55.92 -2.66
CA SER A 5 0.38 -55.09 -1.63
C SER A 5 1.46 -54.16 -2.20
N PRO A 6 1.65 -52.95 -1.62
CA PRO A 6 2.67 -52.01 -2.08
C PRO A 6 4.09 -52.44 -1.67
N THR A 7 5.04 -52.22 -2.56
CA THR A 7 6.48 -52.45 -2.38
C THR A 7 7.14 -51.39 -1.50
N LEU A 8 7.88 -51.82 -0.47
CA LEU A 8 8.77 -50.97 0.33
C LEU A 8 9.95 -50.47 -0.52
N SER A 9 10.11 -49.15 -0.68
CA SER A 9 11.35 -48.54 -1.17
C SER A 9 12.16 -47.99 0.00
N SER A 10 13.43 -48.37 0.06
CA SER A 10 14.43 -48.03 1.07
C SER A 10 14.70 -46.52 1.20
N LEU A 11 14.77 -46.03 2.44
CA LEU A 11 15.27 -44.69 2.80
C LEU A 11 16.80 -44.62 2.65
N PRO A 12 17.38 -43.51 2.16
CA PRO A 12 18.83 -43.30 2.17
C PRO A 12 19.35 -42.78 3.53
N GLU A 13 20.55 -43.25 3.90
CA GLU A 13 21.26 -42.99 5.16
C GLU A 13 21.72 -41.53 5.34
N ILE A 14 21.76 -41.11 6.61
CA ILE A 14 22.20 -39.78 7.08
C ILE A 14 23.73 -39.79 7.27
N PRO A 15 24.49 -38.78 6.78
CA PRO A 15 25.87 -38.58 7.22
C PRO A 15 25.92 -37.76 8.51
N MET A 16 26.52 -38.31 9.56
CA MET A 16 27.03 -37.55 10.71
C MET A 16 28.21 -36.67 10.26
N CYS A 17 28.25 -35.41 10.72
CA CYS A 17 29.48 -34.62 10.69
C CYS A 17 29.57 -33.69 11.90
N GLU A 18 30.53 -34.05 12.77
CA GLU A 18 31.45 -33.26 13.58
C GLU A 18 31.04 -31.94 14.25
N LYS A 19 31.34 -31.89 15.55
CA LYS A 19 31.16 -30.77 16.46
C LYS A 19 32.41 -29.89 16.38
N THR A 20 32.29 -28.68 15.84
CA THR A 20 33.37 -27.69 15.86
C THR A 20 32.90 -26.45 16.60
N GLU A 21 33.49 -26.22 17.77
CA GLU A 21 33.41 -24.98 18.54
C GLU A 21 34.01 -23.84 17.72
N VAL A 22 33.30 -22.71 17.59
CA VAL A 22 33.87 -21.48 17.02
C VAL A 22 33.51 -20.31 17.92
N ASN A 23 34.59 -19.68 18.39
CA ASN A 23 34.70 -18.51 19.25
C ASN A 23 33.91 -17.30 18.74
N ASP A 24 33.32 -16.57 19.69
CA ASP A 24 32.92 -15.16 19.55
C ASP A 24 34.13 -14.29 19.21
N THR A 25 34.06 -13.61 18.07
CA THR A 25 34.67 -12.28 17.94
C THR A 25 33.93 -11.51 16.86
N ASP A 26 33.16 -10.52 17.31
CA ASP A 26 32.47 -9.52 16.52
C ASP A 26 33.33 -8.99 15.37
N SER A 27 32.95 -9.35 14.14
CA SER A 27 33.29 -8.55 12.97
C SER A 27 32.14 -8.64 11.99
N LEU A 28 31.25 -7.64 12.08
CA LEU A 28 30.23 -7.41 11.05
C LEU A 28 30.93 -7.25 9.69
N PRO A 29 30.41 -7.88 8.62
CA PRO A 29 31.08 -7.88 7.33
C PRO A 29 31.17 -6.47 6.73
N PRO A 30 32.12 -6.21 5.80
CA PRO A 30 32.42 -4.87 5.27
C PRO A 30 31.26 -4.14 4.56
N TRP A 31 30.17 -4.85 4.25
CA TRP A 31 28.94 -4.28 3.70
C TRP A 31 27.95 -3.79 4.76
N ALA A 32 28.28 -3.87 6.05
CA ALA A 32 27.46 -3.39 7.17
C ALA A 32 27.29 -1.85 7.25
N LYS A 33 27.45 -1.14 6.13
CA LYS A 33 26.73 0.09 5.87
C LYS A 33 25.49 -0.28 5.07
N ILE A 34 24.43 -0.63 5.79
CA ILE A 34 23.07 -0.64 5.24
C ILE A 34 22.82 0.77 4.73
N THR A 35 22.95 0.95 3.43
CA THR A 35 22.47 2.17 2.79
C THR A 35 20.98 1.96 2.69
N LEU A 36 20.24 2.56 3.62
CA LEU A 36 18.79 2.57 3.60
C LEU A 36 18.33 2.98 2.20
N THR A 37 17.37 2.25 1.65
CA THR A 37 16.69 2.67 0.42
C THR A 37 16.12 4.08 0.61
N SER A 38 15.93 4.83 -0.49
CA SER A 38 15.38 6.19 -0.41
C SER A 38 14.05 6.25 0.35
N ALA A 39 13.23 5.18 0.24
CA ALA A 39 11.96 5.06 0.95
C ALA A 39 12.13 4.82 2.46
N GLU A 40 13.07 3.97 2.87
CA GLU A 40 13.36 3.74 4.29
C GLU A 40 13.82 5.03 4.99
N ALA A 41 14.66 5.84 4.32
CA ALA A 41 15.08 7.13 4.84
C ALA A 41 13.93 8.15 4.99
N GLU A 42 12.94 8.11 4.08
CA GLU A 42 11.74 8.95 4.19
C GLU A 42 10.83 8.51 5.35
N ILE A 43 10.67 7.20 5.55
CA ILE A 43 9.91 6.65 6.67
C ILE A 43 10.57 7.00 8.01
N GLU A 44 11.89 6.86 8.13
CA GLU A 44 12.62 7.28 9.34
C GLU A 44 12.45 8.77 9.63
N LYS A 45 12.46 9.60 8.58
CA LYS A 45 12.22 11.04 8.69
C LYS A 45 10.78 11.32 9.15
N LEU A 46 9.79 10.56 8.70
CA LEU A 46 8.40 10.66 9.15
C LEU A 46 8.25 10.26 10.63
N ILE A 47 8.88 9.15 11.04
CA ILE A 47 8.91 8.70 12.44
C ILE A 47 9.50 9.78 13.33
N SER A 48 10.67 10.30 12.95
CA SER A 48 11.39 11.33 13.70
C SER A 48 10.60 12.64 13.78
N ARG A 49 10.06 13.11 12.65
CA ARG A 49 9.31 14.36 12.55
C ARG A 49 8.02 14.35 13.40
N ASN A 50 7.38 13.19 13.52
CA ASN A 50 6.15 13.04 14.28
C ASN A 50 6.37 12.50 15.70
N GLU A 51 7.64 12.39 16.13
CA GLU A 51 8.02 11.91 17.48
C GLU A 51 7.39 10.54 17.83
N LEU A 52 7.26 9.67 16.83
CA LEU A 52 6.62 8.37 17.00
C LEU A 52 7.55 7.42 17.78
N LYS A 53 7.25 7.23 19.06
CA LYS A 53 7.96 6.26 19.91
C LYS A 53 7.55 4.83 19.58
N ASP A 54 8.51 3.91 19.69
CA ASP A 54 8.31 2.49 19.42
C ASP A 54 7.56 2.25 18.10
N ALA A 55 7.96 2.99 17.07
CA ALA A 55 7.28 2.99 15.78
C ALA A 55 7.52 1.67 15.03
N GLU A 56 6.46 1.12 14.49
CA GLU A 56 6.45 -0.10 13.69
C GLU A 56 5.82 0.21 12.33
N VAL A 57 6.56 -0.04 11.25
CA VAL A 57 6.03 0.05 9.89
C VAL A 57 5.28 -1.24 9.62
N THR A 58 3.95 -1.19 9.69
CA THR A 58 3.10 -2.37 9.49
C THR A 58 3.01 -2.75 8.02
N TYR A 59 2.87 -1.74 7.16
CA TYR A 59 2.82 -1.90 5.70
C TYR A 59 3.31 -0.63 5.02
N PHE A 60 4.02 -0.77 3.91
CA PHE A 60 4.38 0.31 3.03
C PHE A 60 4.56 -0.19 1.60
N CYS A 61 3.90 0.47 0.65
CA CYS A 61 4.02 0.27 -0.78
C CYS A 61 4.68 1.53 -1.37
N GLN A 62 5.80 1.34 -2.07
CA GLN A 62 6.47 2.44 -2.74
C GLN A 62 5.79 2.71 -4.08
N VAL A 63 5.31 3.95 -4.25
CA VAL A 63 4.73 4.43 -5.51
C VAL A 63 5.55 5.63 -6.03
N GLU A 64 5.72 5.73 -7.33
CA GLU A 64 6.28 6.91 -7.97
C GLU A 64 5.23 8.04 -7.96
N PRO A 65 5.56 9.21 -7.36
CA PRO A 65 4.61 10.31 -7.27
C PRO A 65 4.28 10.89 -8.65
N ILE A 66 2.99 11.12 -8.90
CA ILE A 66 2.51 11.79 -10.11
C ILE A 66 1.90 13.14 -9.71
N LEU A 67 2.40 14.23 -10.30
CA LEU A 67 1.82 15.55 -10.12
C LEU A 67 0.55 15.68 -10.97
N GLN A 68 -0.55 16.09 -10.36
CA GLN A 68 -1.80 16.30 -11.09
C GLN A 68 -1.74 17.52 -12.02
N ASP A 69 -2.50 17.46 -13.10
CA ASP A 69 -2.85 18.61 -13.94
C ASP A 69 -4.35 18.89 -13.84
N GLY A 70 -4.73 20.11 -13.48
CA GLY A 70 -6.12 20.47 -13.23
C GLY A 70 -6.78 19.65 -12.09
N PRO A 71 -8.10 19.39 -12.14
CA PRO A 71 -8.85 18.76 -11.04
C PRO A 71 -8.75 17.22 -11.01
N GLN A 72 -7.61 16.64 -11.42
CA GLN A 72 -7.46 15.19 -11.66
C GLN A 72 -7.01 14.36 -10.45
N CYS A 73 -7.00 14.92 -9.23
CA CYS A 73 -6.47 14.27 -8.03
C CYS A 73 -6.91 12.80 -7.83
N GLY A 74 -8.18 12.49 -8.06
CA GLY A 74 -8.69 11.11 -7.95
C GLY A 74 -8.14 10.17 -9.03
N LEU A 75 -8.10 10.61 -10.28
CA LEU A 75 -7.55 9.83 -11.39
C LEU A 75 -6.04 9.62 -11.24
N VAL A 76 -5.34 10.63 -10.71
CA VAL A 76 -3.92 10.56 -10.38
C VAL A 76 -3.67 9.56 -9.25
N ALA A 77 -4.46 9.61 -8.17
CA ALA A 77 -4.39 8.63 -7.09
C ALA A 77 -4.60 7.19 -7.60
N LEU A 78 -5.58 6.99 -8.49
CA LEU A 78 -5.84 5.67 -9.08
C LEU A 78 -4.71 5.20 -10.02
N SER A 79 -4.13 6.11 -10.80
CA SER A 79 -2.95 5.82 -11.64
C SER A 79 -1.75 5.44 -10.80
N MET A 80 -1.50 6.14 -9.68
CA MET A 80 -0.45 5.77 -8.71
C MET A 80 -0.71 4.39 -8.09
N ALA A 81 -1.95 4.06 -7.71
CA ALA A 81 -2.30 2.74 -7.19
C ALA A 81 -2.05 1.61 -8.21
N SER A 82 -2.21 1.90 -9.50
CA SER A 82 -1.96 0.92 -10.56
C SER A 82 -0.49 0.56 -10.78
N GLN A 83 0.44 1.28 -10.15
CA GLN A 83 1.88 1.04 -10.32
C GLN A 83 2.34 -0.30 -9.77
N GLU A 84 1.57 -0.90 -8.86
CA GLU A 84 1.77 -2.29 -8.39
C GLU A 84 1.65 -3.32 -9.53
N TYR A 85 1.00 -2.96 -10.64
CA TYR A 85 0.87 -3.84 -11.80
C TYR A 85 2.03 -3.67 -12.79
N THR A 86 2.34 -4.74 -13.52
CA THR A 86 3.36 -4.72 -14.60
C THR A 86 3.07 -3.68 -15.68
N LYS A 87 1.80 -3.31 -15.87
CA LYS A 87 1.36 -2.28 -16.82
C LYS A 87 0.42 -1.30 -16.12
N PRO A 88 0.97 -0.24 -15.50
CA PRO A 88 0.17 0.77 -14.83
C PRO A 88 -0.74 1.52 -15.82
N VAL A 89 -1.92 1.93 -15.38
CA VAL A 89 -2.83 2.75 -16.18
C VAL A 89 -2.41 4.21 -16.12
N SER A 90 -2.44 4.91 -17.25
CA SER A 90 -2.11 6.34 -17.30
C SER A 90 -3.31 7.21 -16.90
N VAL A 91 -3.03 8.39 -16.32
CA VAL A 91 -4.05 9.40 -15.99
C VAL A 91 -4.89 9.79 -17.22
N ASN A 92 -4.27 9.89 -18.40
CA ASN A 92 -4.96 10.24 -19.65
C ASN A 92 -5.97 9.16 -20.08
N GLN A 93 -5.64 7.88 -19.91
CA GLN A 93 -6.56 6.77 -20.18
C GLN A 93 -7.74 6.81 -19.21
N LEU A 94 -7.48 6.98 -17.90
CA LEU A 94 -8.51 7.11 -16.89
C LEU A 94 -9.44 8.31 -17.15
N LEU A 95 -8.87 9.46 -17.55
CA LEU A 95 -9.65 10.66 -17.89
C LEU A 95 -10.52 10.45 -19.12
N ALA A 96 -9.98 9.81 -20.16
CA ALA A 96 -10.74 9.51 -21.37
C ALA A 96 -11.94 8.60 -21.03
N GLU A 97 -11.72 7.55 -20.24
CA GLU A 97 -12.76 6.63 -19.83
C GLU A 97 -13.81 7.31 -18.93
N ALA A 98 -13.36 8.07 -17.93
CA ALA A 98 -14.25 8.80 -17.03
C ALA A 98 -15.14 9.80 -17.78
N ARG A 99 -14.63 10.44 -18.85
CA ARG A 99 -15.42 11.31 -19.73
C ARG A 99 -16.44 10.53 -20.55
N VAL A 100 -16.05 9.40 -21.14
CA VAL A 100 -16.97 8.53 -21.90
C VAL A 100 -18.14 8.05 -21.03
N ARG A 101 -17.88 7.72 -19.77
CA ARG A 101 -18.91 7.30 -18.79
C ARG A 101 -19.70 8.47 -18.19
N GLY A 102 -19.32 9.72 -18.48
CA GLY A 102 -19.98 10.91 -17.92
C GLY A 102 -19.69 11.15 -16.44
N PHE A 103 -18.63 10.55 -15.89
CA PHE A 103 -18.23 10.74 -14.49
C PHE A 103 -17.57 12.09 -14.25
N THR A 104 -17.00 12.69 -15.29
CA THR A 104 -16.22 13.93 -15.21
C THR A 104 -16.29 14.72 -16.50
N GLN A 105 -16.17 16.05 -16.40
CA GLN A 105 -15.94 16.92 -17.56
C GLN A 105 -14.47 17.33 -17.64
N HIS A 106 -13.87 17.73 -16.51
CA HIS A 106 -12.53 18.31 -16.47
C HIS A 106 -11.48 17.46 -15.73
N GLY A 107 -11.89 16.36 -15.09
CA GLY A 107 -11.03 15.42 -14.35
C GLY A 107 -11.45 15.21 -12.89
N GLU A 108 -12.38 16.01 -12.39
CA GLU A 108 -13.00 15.85 -11.08
C GLU A 108 -13.75 14.52 -10.96
N VAL A 109 -13.58 13.81 -9.85
CA VAL A 109 -14.37 12.61 -9.50
C VAL A 109 -14.89 12.80 -8.08
N TYR A 110 -16.16 13.14 -7.93
CA TYR A 110 -16.75 13.43 -6.61
C TYR A 110 -17.46 12.23 -5.96
N SER A 111 -17.81 11.22 -6.75
CA SER A 111 -18.50 10.02 -6.28
C SER A 111 -17.51 8.88 -6.03
N VAL A 112 -17.62 8.26 -4.85
CA VAL A 112 -16.91 7.02 -4.52
C VAL A 112 -17.34 5.87 -5.42
N ASP A 113 -18.59 5.84 -5.88
CA ASP A 113 -19.09 4.80 -6.79
C ASP A 113 -18.46 4.92 -8.19
N PHE A 114 -18.29 6.16 -8.68
CA PHE A 114 -17.58 6.41 -9.94
C PHE A 114 -16.11 5.99 -9.83
N MET A 115 -15.47 6.30 -8.70
CA MET A 115 -14.09 5.87 -8.44
C MET A 115 -14.00 4.34 -8.36
N GLY A 116 -14.89 3.69 -7.61
CA GLY A 116 -14.95 2.24 -7.48
C GLY A 116 -15.17 1.55 -8.83
N THR A 117 -16.01 2.14 -9.70
CA THR A 117 -16.21 1.64 -11.06
C THR A 117 -14.93 1.71 -11.89
N LEU A 118 -14.20 2.83 -11.85
CA LEU A 118 -12.92 2.94 -12.55
C LEU A 118 -11.87 1.99 -11.97
N ALA A 119 -11.81 1.85 -10.65
CA ALA A 119 -10.90 0.93 -9.98
C ALA A 119 -11.19 -0.52 -10.37
N ALA A 120 -12.45 -0.94 -10.43
CA ALA A 120 -12.82 -2.30 -10.80
C ALA A 120 -12.43 -2.64 -12.26
N GLU A 121 -12.49 -1.64 -13.14
CA GLU A 121 -12.09 -1.79 -14.55
C GLU A 121 -10.56 -1.91 -14.70
N TYR A 122 -9.80 -1.04 -14.03
CA TYR A 122 -8.35 -0.92 -14.27
C TYR A 122 -7.47 -1.63 -13.23
N LEU A 123 -8.03 -2.05 -12.10
CA LEU A 123 -7.36 -2.83 -11.05
C LEU A 123 -8.14 -4.12 -10.72
N PRO A 124 -8.53 -4.94 -11.71
CA PRO A 124 -9.46 -6.05 -11.51
C PRO A 124 -8.92 -7.13 -10.55
N ASP A 125 -7.61 -7.37 -10.52
CA ASP A 125 -7.01 -8.39 -9.65
C ASP A 125 -7.04 -7.99 -8.17
N HIS A 126 -7.11 -6.68 -7.88
CA HIS A 126 -7.19 -6.16 -6.52
C HIS A 126 -8.61 -6.21 -5.93
N LYS A 127 -9.64 -6.54 -6.73
CA LYS A 127 -11.05 -6.62 -6.29
C LYS A 127 -11.44 -5.43 -5.39
N PRO A 128 -11.37 -4.20 -5.91
CA PRO A 128 -11.57 -3.01 -5.10
C PRO A 128 -12.91 -3.04 -4.38
N ASP A 129 -12.89 -2.69 -3.10
CA ASP A 129 -14.05 -2.62 -2.23
C ASP A 129 -14.24 -1.19 -1.71
N ILE A 130 -15.50 -0.81 -1.46
CA ILE A 130 -15.84 0.51 -0.93
C ILE A 130 -16.04 0.38 0.58
N LEU A 131 -15.07 0.88 1.34
CA LEU A 131 -15.17 0.96 2.79
C LEU A 131 -16.14 2.09 3.17
N VAL A 132 -17.26 1.73 3.80
CA VAL A 132 -18.27 2.67 4.30
C VAL A 132 -18.22 2.79 5.82
N ASP A 133 -18.87 3.81 6.37
CA ASP A 133 -19.10 3.98 7.81
C ASP A 133 -17.80 3.94 8.67
N LEU A 134 -16.71 4.50 8.12
CA LEU A 134 -15.40 4.58 8.80
C LEU A 134 -15.45 5.33 10.14
N GLN A 135 -16.49 6.13 10.39
CA GLN A 135 -16.70 6.79 11.70
C GLN A 135 -17.20 5.80 12.76
N GLN A 136 -18.01 4.81 12.36
CA GLN A 136 -18.56 3.79 13.24
C GLN A 136 -17.56 2.63 13.41
N CYS A 137 -16.76 2.36 12.38
CA CYS A 137 -15.76 1.30 12.36
C CYS A 137 -14.38 1.87 11.96
N PRO A 138 -13.73 2.67 12.82
CA PRO A 138 -12.45 3.32 12.49
C PRO A 138 -11.33 2.29 12.24
N ASP A 139 -11.41 1.14 12.89
CA ASP A 139 -10.43 0.06 12.74
C ASP A 139 -10.48 -0.61 11.37
N THR A 140 -11.55 -0.45 10.59
CA THR A 140 -11.66 -1.02 9.24
C THR A 140 -10.54 -0.50 8.33
N LEU A 141 -10.23 0.80 8.42
CA LEU A 141 -9.20 1.42 7.61
C LEU A 141 -7.80 0.92 8.00
N THR A 142 -7.50 0.93 9.29
CA THR A 142 -6.19 0.48 9.79
C THR A 142 -5.99 -1.01 9.57
N HIS A 143 -7.06 -1.82 9.71
CA HIS A 143 -7.05 -3.24 9.39
C HIS A 143 -6.76 -3.48 7.91
N ALA A 144 -7.43 -2.77 7.00
CA ALA A 144 -7.19 -2.91 5.56
C ALA A 144 -5.72 -2.58 5.21
N LEU A 145 -5.21 -1.45 5.69
CA LEU A 145 -3.81 -1.04 5.47
C LEU A 145 -2.82 -2.06 6.06
N ALA A 146 -3.07 -2.56 7.28
CA ALA A 146 -2.21 -3.55 7.93
C ALA A 146 -2.15 -4.90 7.19
N HIS A 147 -3.17 -5.21 6.38
CA HIS A 147 -3.21 -6.40 5.53
C HIS A 147 -2.77 -6.13 4.08
N GLY A 148 -2.12 -4.99 3.84
CA GLY A 148 -1.50 -4.67 2.57
C GLY A 148 -2.42 -4.03 1.53
N ALA A 149 -3.59 -3.54 1.94
CA ALA A 149 -4.44 -2.78 1.03
C ALA A 149 -3.85 -1.39 0.77
N MET A 150 -3.94 -0.92 -0.48
CA MET A 150 -3.85 0.51 -0.80
C MET A 150 -5.25 1.11 -0.72
N VAL A 151 -5.38 2.32 -0.18
CA VAL A 151 -6.69 2.95 0.01
C VAL A 151 -6.74 4.31 -0.66
N LEU A 152 -7.68 4.49 -1.59
CA LEU A 152 -8.05 5.81 -2.09
C LEU A 152 -9.06 6.41 -1.10
N ILE A 153 -8.70 7.54 -0.49
CA ILE A 153 -9.55 8.21 0.51
C ILE A 153 -9.97 9.59 0.01
N PRO A 154 -11.28 9.89 -0.06
CA PRO A 154 -11.75 11.24 -0.32
C PRO A 154 -11.63 12.07 0.96
N TYR A 155 -11.20 13.33 0.82
CA TYR A 155 -11.09 14.26 1.94
C TYR A 155 -11.20 15.71 1.45
N ASP A 156 -11.46 16.67 2.35
CA ASP A 156 -11.33 18.09 2.00
C ASP A 156 -9.91 18.58 2.21
N SER A 157 -9.32 19.20 1.19
CA SER A 157 -7.97 19.77 1.24
C SER A 157 -7.93 21.20 1.75
N ASP A 158 -6.96 21.50 2.61
CA ASP A 158 -6.62 22.88 2.98
C ASP A 158 -5.54 23.48 2.06
N PHE A 159 -5.15 24.73 2.29
CA PHE A 159 -4.14 25.45 1.48
C PHE A 159 -2.77 24.76 1.45
N ASN A 160 -2.46 23.95 2.46
CA ASN A 160 -1.24 23.15 2.57
C ASN A 160 -1.46 21.68 2.17
N HIS A 161 -2.59 21.36 1.53
CA HIS A 161 -3.03 20.02 1.15
C HIS A 161 -3.34 19.06 2.32
N ALA A 162 -3.24 19.53 3.57
CA ALA A 162 -3.61 18.72 4.72
C ALA A 162 -5.13 18.48 4.76
N PRO A 163 -5.57 17.37 5.38
CA PRO A 163 -6.99 17.14 5.59
C PRO A 163 -7.65 18.21 6.47
N CYS A 164 -8.85 18.64 6.07
CA CYS A 164 -9.68 19.58 6.81
C CYS A 164 -11.18 19.20 6.67
N LEU A 165 -12.07 19.99 7.27
CA LEU A 165 -13.52 19.81 7.17
C LEU A 165 -14.15 21.03 6.51
N LYS A 166 -14.30 20.99 5.18
CA LYS A 166 -14.87 22.08 4.36
C LYS A 166 -16.14 21.65 3.62
N LYS A 167 -16.85 20.64 4.14
CA LYS A 167 -18.16 20.17 3.66
C LYS A 167 -18.15 19.77 2.17
N GLY A 168 -17.03 19.24 1.68
CA GLY A 168 -16.87 18.85 0.27
C GLY A 168 -16.52 19.99 -0.68
N HIS A 169 -16.50 21.26 -0.23
CA HIS A 169 -16.15 22.40 -1.09
C HIS A 169 -14.68 22.39 -1.53
N LYS A 170 -13.84 21.58 -0.88
CA LYS A 170 -12.44 21.37 -1.23
C LYS A 170 -12.13 19.90 -1.42
N ALA A 171 -13.10 19.14 -1.93
CA ALA A 171 -12.99 17.71 -2.17
C ALA A 171 -11.72 17.37 -2.96
N HIS A 172 -11.01 16.37 -2.45
CA HIS A 172 -9.74 15.89 -2.93
C HIS A 172 -9.65 14.38 -2.69
N TRP A 173 -8.66 13.74 -3.31
CA TRP A 173 -8.35 12.34 -3.11
C TRP A 173 -6.90 12.19 -2.69
N ALA A 174 -6.64 11.30 -1.75
CA ALA A 174 -5.30 10.83 -1.44
C ALA A 174 -5.22 9.32 -1.67
N LEU A 175 -4.03 8.86 -2.00
CA LEU A 175 -3.66 7.45 -1.96
C LEU A 175 -2.91 7.19 -0.66
N LEU A 176 -3.46 6.33 0.19
CA LEU A 176 -2.77 5.81 1.37
C LEU A 176 -1.97 4.58 0.95
N VAL A 177 -0.66 4.66 1.15
CA VAL A 177 0.30 3.65 0.70
C VAL A 177 0.93 2.84 1.83
N GLY A 178 0.55 3.11 3.08
CA GLY A 178 1.16 2.46 4.23
C GLY A 178 0.58 2.88 5.57
N LEU A 179 1.05 2.22 6.62
CA LEU A 179 0.69 2.44 8.01
C LEU A 179 1.92 2.34 8.90
N ILE A 180 2.15 3.39 9.68
CA ILE A 180 3.13 3.40 10.78
C ILE A 180 2.34 3.42 12.07
N SER A 181 2.52 2.39 12.89
CA SER A 181 1.93 2.25 14.21
C SER A 181 2.92 2.72 15.27
N SER A 182 2.46 3.32 16.36
CA SER A 182 3.31 3.79 17.47
C SER A 182 2.60 3.49 18.78
N ARG A 183 3.33 2.95 19.76
CA ARG A 183 2.76 2.66 21.08
C ARG A 183 2.92 3.87 21.97
N TYR A 184 1.80 4.48 22.36
CA TYR A 184 1.78 5.39 23.49
C TYR A 184 1.70 4.57 24.78
N ASN A 185 2.81 4.47 25.52
CA ASN A 185 2.75 4.06 26.92
C ASN A 185 2.06 5.20 27.69
N LEU A 186 0.80 4.97 28.10
CA LEU A 186 0.08 5.81 29.06
C LEU A 186 0.66 5.62 30.47
#